data_AF-A0A0E0IXK1-F1
#
_entry.id   AF-A0A0E0IXK1-F1
#
_cell.length_a   1.000
_cell.length_b   1.000
_cell.length_c   1.000
_cell.angle_alpha   90.00
_cell.angle_beta   90.00
_cell.angle_gamma   90.00
#
_symmetry.space_group_name_H-M   'P 1'
#
loop_
_entity.id
_entity.type
_entity.pdbx_description
1 polymer ?
#
loop_
_entity_poly.entity_id
_entity_poly.type
_entity_poly.pdbx_seq_one_letter_code
_entity_poly.pdbx_strand_id
1 'polypeptide(L)'
;MSMACYYLAAAAGLVLLLLLHAPLTDAQPLPWHRCNISSGNYTENSTYHANIRYLATSLPAYAASSRSLFVSSSGTPPDGIYALALCRGDTSVSSCASCVAAAIQSAQQHCPLIKTVTVYDDPCILRFSNEAFPISPPLH
;
A
#
# COMPACT_ATOMS: atom_id res chain seq x y z
N MET A 1 24.05 46.49 26.16
CA MET A 1 23.66 45.61 25.04
C MET A 1 22.99 46.48 23.98
N SER A 2 23.63 46.71 22.82
CA SER A 2 23.10 47.64 21.82
C SER A 2 21.76 47.15 21.27
N MET A 3 20.83 48.06 20.97
CA MET A 3 19.52 47.72 20.39
C MET A 3 19.65 46.83 19.14
N ALA A 4 20.71 47.04 18.35
CA ALA A 4 21.05 46.20 17.19
C ALA A 4 21.26 44.72 17.53
N CYS A 5 21.90 44.39 18.68
CA CYS A 5 22.07 43.00 19.12
C CYS A 5 20.75 42.34 19.48
N TYR A 6 19.81 43.09 20.08
CA TYR A 6 18.49 42.56 20.44
C TYR A 6 17.67 42.21 19.20
N TYR A 7 17.66 43.08 18.18
CA TYR A 7 16.97 42.82 16.92
C TYR A 7 17.52 41.61 16.16
N LEU A 8 18.85 41.44 16.14
CA LEU A 8 19.50 40.28 15.50
C LEU A 8 19.14 38.96 16.21
N ALA A 9 19.14 38.95 17.55
CA ALA A 9 18.76 37.77 18.33
C ALA A 9 17.28 37.40 18.15
N ALA A 10 16.39 38.40 18.12
CA ALA A 10 14.96 38.20 17.89
C ALA A 10 14.67 37.67 16.47
N ALA A 11 15.33 38.22 15.46
CA ALA A 11 15.20 37.75 14.07
C ALA A 11 15.71 36.31 13.91
N ALA A 12 16.85 35.96 14.50
CA ALA A 12 17.37 34.60 14.49
C ALA A 12 16.42 33.61 15.20
N GLY A 13 15.83 34.02 16.33
CA GLY A 13 14.82 33.23 17.04
C GLY A 13 13.55 33.01 16.21
N LEU A 14 13.06 34.04 15.51
CA LEU A 14 11.90 33.93 14.63
C LEU A 14 12.18 33.02 13.43
N VAL A 15 13.35 33.14 12.81
CA VAL A 15 13.77 32.27 11.69
C VAL A 15 13.90 30.81 12.16
N LEU A 16 14.49 30.56 13.33
CA LEU A 16 14.59 29.22 13.88
C LEU A 16 13.20 28.63 14.16
N LEU A 17 12.28 29.42 14.70
CA LEU A 17 10.88 29.02 14.88
C LEU A 17 10.25 28.67 13.53
N LEU A 18 10.41 29.49 12.50
CA LEU A 18 9.84 29.23 11.18
C LEU A 18 10.42 27.95 10.53
N LEU A 19 11.71 27.67 10.73
CA LEU A 19 12.36 26.44 10.25
C LEU A 19 11.88 25.18 11.01
N LEU A 20 11.54 25.29 12.29
CA LEU A 20 10.97 24.20 13.10
C LEU A 20 9.54 23.83 12.70
N HIS A 21 8.77 24.77 12.14
CA HIS A 21 7.40 24.55 11.67
C HIS A 21 7.30 24.34 10.16
N ALA A 22 8.41 24.47 9.43
CA ALA A 22 8.46 24.15 8.01
C ALA A 22 8.25 22.63 7.87
N PRO A 23 7.22 22.16 7.14
CA PRO A 23 7.04 20.74 6.92
C PRO A 23 8.21 20.23 6.08
N LEU A 24 9.15 19.52 6.72
CA LEU A 24 10.31 18.89 6.06
C LEU A 24 9.96 17.54 5.39
N THR A 25 8.69 17.20 5.25
CA THR A 25 8.26 15.89 4.79
C THR A 25 7.48 15.99 3.50
N ASP A 26 8.15 15.67 2.38
CA ASP A 26 7.49 15.21 1.17
C ASP A 26 6.99 13.79 1.42
N ALA A 27 5.96 13.66 2.27
CA ALA A 27 5.27 12.39 2.46
C ALA A 27 4.39 12.18 1.22
N GLN A 28 4.62 11.11 0.47
CA GLN A 28 3.73 10.78 -0.64
C GLN A 28 2.31 10.58 -0.10
N PRO A 29 1.29 11.18 -0.72
CA PRO A 29 -0.09 10.98 -0.28
C PRO A 29 -0.45 9.50 -0.41
N LEU A 30 -0.97 8.92 0.67
CA LEU A 30 -1.53 7.58 0.67
C LEU A 30 -3.01 7.65 0.26
N PRO A 31 -3.52 6.63 -0.46
CA PRO A 31 -2.82 5.43 -0.88
C PRO A 31 -1.90 5.66 -2.09
N TRP A 32 -0.75 4.98 -2.11
CA TRP A 32 0.19 5.00 -3.23
C TRP A 32 0.12 3.69 -4.04
N HIS A 33 0.26 3.80 -5.37
CA HIS A 33 0.06 2.69 -6.30
C HIS A 33 1.30 2.43 -7.15
N ARG A 34 1.70 1.16 -7.23
CA ARG A 34 2.74 0.67 -8.13
C ARG A 34 2.12 -0.28 -9.14
N CYS A 35 1.92 0.21 -10.36
CA CYS A 35 1.44 -0.58 -11.49
C CYS A 35 2.64 -1.16 -12.26
N ASN A 36 2.82 -2.48 -12.29
CA ASN A 36 3.88 -3.11 -13.06
C ASN A 36 3.39 -3.41 -14.49
N ILE A 37 3.57 -2.46 -15.41
CA ILE A 37 3.16 -2.59 -16.81
C ILE A 37 3.82 -3.76 -17.55
N SER A 38 5.00 -4.20 -17.11
CA SER A 38 5.73 -5.32 -17.71
C SER A 38 5.11 -6.69 -17.39
N SER A 39 4.21 -6.76 -16.40
CA SER A 39 3.45 -7.98 -16.09
C SER A 39 2.37 -8.32 -17.14
N GLY A 40 2.14 -7.42 -18.09
CA GLY A 40 1.11 -7.54 -19.09
C GLY A 40 -0.28 -7.18 -18.57
N ASN A 41 -1.22 -7.15 -19.50
CA ASN A 41 -2.61 -6.77 -19.22
C ASN A 41 -3.50 -8.01 -19.21
N TYR A 42 -4.53 -7.99 -18.36
CA TYR A 42 -5.67 -8.88 -18.48
C TYR A 42 -6.80 -8.17 -19.24
N THR A 43 -7.79 -8.91 -19.71
CA THR A 43 -8.98 -8.35 -20.35
C THR A 43 -10.16 -8.34 -19.40
N GLU A 44 -11.08 -7.39 -19.62
CA GLU A 44 -12.35 -7.33 -18.90
C GLU A 44 -13.08 -8.69 -18.99
N ASN A 45 -13.68 -9.14 -17.90
CA ASN A 45 -14.32 -10.46 -17.77
C ASN A 45 -13.45 -11.71 -18.06
N SER A 46 -12.12 -11.58 -18.11
CA SER A 46 -11.23 -12.75 -18.15
C SER A 46 -11.26 -13.58 -16.86
N THR A 47 -10.73 -14.80 -16.92
CA THR A 47 -10.47 -15.64 -15.74
C THR A 47 -9.61 -14.91 -14.70
N TYR A 48 -8.60 -14.15 -15.14
CA TYR A 48 -7.79 -13.34 -14.25
C TYR A 48 -8.61 -12.25 -13.52
N HIS A 49 -9.52 -11.57 -14.23
CA HIS A 49 -10.44 -10.62 -13.60
C HIS A 49 -11.38 -11.31 -12.60
N ALA A 50 -11.92 -12.49 -12.93
CA ALA A 50 -12.71 -13.27 -11.98
C ALA A 50 -11.91 -13.64 -10.71
N ASN A 51 -10.63 -13.98 -10.86
CA ASN A 51 -9.72 -14.23 -9.74
C ASN A 51 -9.49 -12.97 -8.87
N ILE A 52 -9.38 -11.78 -9.45
CA ILE A 52 -9.36 -10.51 -8.68
C ILE A 52 -10.67 -10.32 -7.90
N ARG A 53 -11.82 -10.57 -8.51
CA ARG A 53 -13.13 -10.48 -7.83
C ARG A 53 -13.23 -11.47 -6.67
N TYR A 54 -12.70 -12.68 -6.82
CA TYR A 54 -12.59 -13.65 -5.74
C TYR A 54 -11.73 -13.13 -4.57
N LEU A 55 -10.56 -12.55 -4.87
CA LEU A 55 -9.72 -11.91 -3.83
C LEU A 55 -10.47 -10.79 -3.11
N ALA A 56 -11.23 -9.97 -3.83
CA ALA A 56 -12.03 -8.89 -3.24
C ALA A 56 -13.04 -9.39 -2.19
N THR A 57 -13.56 -10.60 -2.36
CA THR A 57 -14.54 -11.20 -1.43
C THR A 57 -13.90 -11.93 -0.25
N SER A 58 -12.72 -12.52 -0.42
CA SER A 58 -12.14 -13.46 0.54
C SER A 58 -10.95 -12.89 1.31
N LEU A 59 -10.07 -12.15 0.62
CA LEU A 59 -8.82 -11.65 1.18
C LEU A 59 -9.00 -10.71 2.40
N PRO A 60 -10.02 -9.81 2.44
CA PRO A 60 -10.23 -8.93 3.58
C PRO A 60 -10.42 -9.68 4.90
N ALA A 61 -11.25 -10.74 4.92
CA ALA A 61 -11.52 -11.52 6.12
C ALA A 61 -10.28 -12.32 6.55
N TYR A 62 -9.56 -12.91 5.59
CA TYR A 62 -8.35 -13.67 5.87
C TYR A 62 -7.22 -12.79 6.42
N ALA A 63 -6.95 -11.65 5.80
CA ALA A 63 -5.94 -10.71 6.26
C ALA A 63 -6.27 -10.17 7.66
N ALA A 64 -7.54 -9.89 7.95
CA ALA A 64 -7.98 -9.45 9.26
C ALA A 64 -7.83 -10.52 10.36
N SER A 65 -7.89 -11.80 9.99
CA SER A 65 -7.65 -12.92 10.90
C SER A 65 -6.17 -13.18 11.20
N SER A 66 -5.26 -12.72 10.32
CA SER A 66 -3.80 -12.89 10.44
C SER A 66 -3.06 -11.58 10.22
N ARG A 67 -2.68 -10.90 11.31
CA ARG A 67 -2.09 -9.55 11.26
C ARG A 67 -0.66 -9.47 10.73
N SER A 68 0.02 -10.60 10.47
CA SER A 68 1.44 -10.62 10.13
C SER A 68 1.71 -10.64 8.63
N LEU A 69 1.11 -11.56 7.87
CA LEU A 69 1.17 -11.64 6.42
C LEU A 69 0.19 -12.71 5.98
N PHE A 70 -0.73 -12.39 5.07
CA PHE A 70 -1.58 -13.40 4.46
C PHE A 70 -1.24 -13.54 2.98
N VAL A 71 -1.02 -14.77 2.54
CA VAL A 71 -0.73 -15.11 1.15
C VAL A 71 -1.83 -16.03 0.63
N SER A 72 -2.36 -15.71 -0.54
CA SER A 72 -3.37 -16.52 -1.23
C SER A 72 -2.99 -16.72 -2.67
N SER A 73 -3.41 -17.83 -3.27
CA SER A 73 -3.40 -18.02 -4.71
C SER A 73 -4.73 -18.57 -5.20
N SER A 74 -5.05 -18.32 -6.48
CA SER A 74 -6.21 -18.89 -7.16
C SER A 74 -5.90 -19.12 -8.62
N GLY A 75 -6.37 -20.24 -9.18
CA GLY A 75 -6.16 -20.62 -10.57
C GLY A 75 -4.74 -21.10 -10.90
N THR A 76 -4.50 -21.33 -12.19
CA THR A 76 -3.21 -21.81 -12.73
C THR A 76 -2.73 -20.89 -13.85
N PRO A 77 -1.41 -20.82 -14.14
CA PRO A 77 -0.91 -20.07 -15.29
C PRO A 77 -1.67 -20.42 -16.59
N PRO A 78 -1.95 -19.44 -17.47
CA PRO A 78 -1.53 -18.03 -17.40
C PRO A 78 -2.48 -17.10 -16.61
N ASP A 79 -3.56 -17.64 -16.04
CA ASP A 79 -4.63 -16.88 -15.39
C ASP A 79 -4.59 -16.94 -13.85
N GLY A 80 -3.60 -17.64 -13.29
CA GLY A 80 -3.38 -17.76 -11.86
C GLY A 80 -3.03 -16.41 -11.24
N ILE A 81 -3.55 -16.14 -10.04
CA ILE A 81 -3.25 -14.95 -9.25
C ILE A 81 -2.58 -15.35 -7.93
N TYR A 82 -1.61 -14.57 -7.51
CA TYR A 82 -0.98 -14.61 -6.20
C TYR A 82 -1.25 -13.28 -5.52
N ALA A 83 -1.69 -13.31 -4.27
CA ALA A 83 -2.04 -12.14 -3.49
C ALA A 83 -1.39 -12.18 -2.12
N LEU A 84 -1.01 -11.00 -1.65
CA LEU A 84 -0.44 -10.75 -0.35
C LEU A 84 -1.15 -9.55 0.26
N ALA A 85 -1.56 -9.69 1.51
CA ALA A 85 -2.07 -8.59 2.34
C ALA A 85 -1.31 -8.55 3.66
N LEU A 86 -0.84 -7.37 4.02
CA LEU A 86 -0.14 -7.08 5.26
C LEU A 86 -0.89 -5.95 5.96
N CYS A 87 -1.44 -6.21 7.14
CA CYS A 87 -2.06 -5.17 7.95
C CYS A 87 -1.05 -4.60 8.96
N ARG A 88 -1.20 -3.32 9.30
CA ARG A 88 -0.41 -2.70 10.36
C ARG A 88 -0.75 -3.38 11.70
N GLY A 89 0.27 -3.68 12.51
CA GLY A 89 0.10 -4.56 13.68
C GLY A 89 -0.78 -4.01 14.80
N ASP A 90 -0.96 -2.69 14.86
CA ASP A 90 -1.79 -1.95 15.81
C ASP A 90 -3.19 -1.60 15.26
N THR A 91 -3.49 -1.96 14.01
CA THR A 91 -4.80 -1.71 13.37
C THR A 91 -5.84 -2.74 13.83
N SER A 92 -7.09 -2.29 14.01
CA SER A 92 -8.20 -3.18 14.37
C SER A 92 -8.53 -4.19 13.26
N VAL A 93 -9.17 -5.31 13.61
CA VAL A 93 -9.62 -6.33 12.64
C VAL A 93 -10.50 -5.71 11.55
N SER A 94 -11.47 -4.86 11.95
CA SER A 94 -12.35 -4.18 11.00
C SER A 94 -11.61 -3.20 10.10
N SER A 95 -10.69 -2.41 10.66
CA SER A 95 -9.91 -1.43 9.90
C SER A 95 -8.99 -2.12 8.89
N CYS A 96 -8.39 -3.26 9.26
CA CYS A 96 -7.60 -4.09 8.36
C CYS A 96 -8.45 -4.63 7.20
N ALA A 97 -9.60 -5.24 7.49
CA ALA A 97 -10.51 -5.76 6.46
C ALA A 97 -10.98 -4.65 5.50
N SER A 98 -11.39 -3.50 6.04
CA SER A 98 -11.82 -2.35 5.25
C SER A 98 -10.71 -1.81 4.37
N CYS A 99 -9.48 -1.71 4.89
CA CYS A 99 -8.33 -1.26 4.11
C CYS A 99 -8.03 -2.22 2.96
N VAL A 100 -7.97 -3.52 3.20
CA VAL A 100 -7.66 -4.51 2.15
C VAL A 100 -8.72 -4.48 1.05
N ALA A 101 -10.00 -4.37 1.41
CA ALA A 101 -11.09 -4.23 0.44
C ALA A 101 -10.96 -2.94 -0.39
N ALA A 102 -10.68 -1.81 0.26
CA ALA A 102 -10.47 -0.52 -0.42
C ALA A 102 -9.24 -0.54 -1.32
N ALA A 103 -8.15 -1.17 -0.89
CA ALA A 103 -6.93 -1.31 -1.67
C ALA A 103 -7.15 -2.13 -2.96
N ILE A 104 -7.97 -3.19 -2.93
CA ILE A 104 -8.30 -3.96 -4.14
C ILE A 104 -9.09 -3.08 -5.12
N GLN A 105 -10.07 -2.32 -4.64
CA GLN A 105 -10.83 -1.39 -5.48
C GLN A 105 -9.93 -0.29 -6.06
N SER A 106 -9.07 0.31 -5.23
CA SER A 106 -8.15 1.37 -5.65
C SER A 106 -7.14 0.87 -6.69
N ALA A 107 -6.67 -0.38 -6.56
CA ALA A 107 -5.81 -1.02 -7.55
C ALA A 107 -6.51 -1.11 -8.93
N GLN A 108 -7.78 -1.49 -8.97
CA GLN A 108 -8.54 -1.58 -10.23
C GLN A 108 -8.80 -0.20 -10.84
N GLN A 109 -8.95 0.85 -10.03
CA GLN A 109 -9.18 2.22 -10.49
C GLN A 109 -7.91 2.89 -11.03
N HIS A 110 -6.77 2.73 -10.34
CA HIS A 110 -5.54 3.47 -10.66
C HIS A 110 -4.55 2.67 -11.51
N CYS A 111 -4.66 1.33 -11.51
CA CYS A 111 -3.88 0.44 -12.36
C CYS A 111 -4.82 -0.45 -13.19
N PRO A 112 -5.67 0.13 -14.06
CA PRO A 112 -6.69 -0.63 -14.78
C PRO A 112 -6.05 -1.71 -15.65
N LEU A 113 -6.60 -2.93 -15.58
CA LEU A 113 -6.20 -4.08 -16.40
C LEU A 113 -4.75 -4.59 -16.21
N ILE A 114 -3.98 -4.06 -15.25
CA ILE A 114 -2.61 -4.50 -14.96
C ILE A 114 -2.60 -5.77 -14.10
N LYS A 115 -1.82 -6.77 -14.48
CA LYS A 115 -1.74 -8.06 -13.75
C LYS A 115 -0.97 -7.97 -12.44
N THR A 116 0.04 -7.11 -12.32
CA THR A 116 0.80 -6.95 -11.07
C THR A 116 0.66 -5.54 -10.52
N VAL A 117 0.04 -5.43 -9.35
CA VAL A 117 -0.21 -4.15 -8.67
C VAL A 117 0.18 -4.25 -7.20
N THR A 118 0.79 -3.21 -6.67
CA THR A 118 0.98 -3.02 -5.21
C THR A 118 0.33 -1.71 -4.78
N VAL A 119 -0.47 -1.76 -3.72
CA VAL A 119 -1.08 -0.59 -3.07
C VAL A 119 -0.53 -0.48 -1.67
N TYR A 120 -0.02 0.70 -1.36
CA TYR A 120 0.44 1.07 -0.03
C TYR A 120 -0.59 2.03 0.57
N ASP A 121 -1.14 1.66 1.72
CA ASP A 121 -1.99 2.51 2.53
C ASP A 121 -1.54 2.39 4.00
N ASP A 122 -1.90 3.35 4.84
CA ASP A 122 -1.47 3.35 6.25
C ASP A 122 -1.95 2.10 7.02
N PRO A 123 -3.20 1.63 6.86
CA PRO A 123 -3.67 0.47 7.62
C PRO A 123 -3.20 -0.87 7.02
N CYS A 124 -2.84 -0.90 5.73
CA CYS A 124 -2.49 -2.13 5.04
C CYS A 124 -1.69 -1.92 3.74
N ILE A 125 -0.91 -2.94 3.39
CA ILE A 125 -0.28 -3.09 2.08
C ILE A 125 -0.93 -4.27 1.37
N LEU A 126 -1.33 -4.07 0.11
CA LEU A 126 -1.85 -5.09 -0.78
C LEU A 126 -0.92 -5.28 -1.96
N ARG A 127 -0.68 -6.52 -2.35
CA ARG A 127 -0.05 -6.86 -3.64
C ARG A 127 -0.76 -8.03 -4.28
N PHE A 128 -1.06 -7.93 -5.58
CA PHE A 128 -1.40 -9.10 -6.38
C PHE A 128 -0.53 -9.17 -7.65
N SER A 129 -0.38 -10.37 -8.19
CA SER A 129 0.53 -10.69 -9.28
C SER A 129 0.07 -11.94 -10.03
N ASN A 130 0.36 -12.03 -11.32
CA ASN A 130 0.23 -13.27 -12.12
C ASN A 130 1.42 -14.23 -11.95
N GLU A 131 2.44 -13.80 -11.23
CA GLU A 131 3.63 -14.58 -10.88
C GLU A 131 3.71 -14.79 -9.36
N ALA A 132 4.21 -15.96 -8.96
CA ALA A 132 4.41 -16.29 -7.56
C ALA A 132 5.41 -15.34 -6.90
N PHE A 133 5.20 -15.01 -5.63
CA PHE A 133 6.18 -14.23 -4.88
C PHE A 133 7.36 -15.14 -4.48
N PRO A 134 8.62 -14.72 -4.70
CA PRO A 134 9.77 -15.42 -4.14
C PRO A 134 9.77 -15.17 -2.63
N ILE A 135 9.14 -16.07 -1.87
CA ILE A 135 9.21 -16.08 -0.40
C ILE A 135 10.43 -16.92 -0.02
N SER A 136 11.57 -16.27 0.22
CA SER A 136 12.68 -16.92 0.91
C SER A 136 12.20 -17.27 2.32
N PRO A 137 12.33 -18.52 2.80
CA PRO A 137 12.09 -18.81 4.21
C PRO A 137 13.01 -17.92 5.06
N PRO A 138 12.56 -17.43 6.24
CA PRO A 138 13.52 -16.88 7.19
C PRO A 138 14.53 -17.99 7.49
N LEU A 139 15.81 -17.71 7.25
CA LEU A 139 16.90 -18.60 7.64
C LEU A 139 16.75 -18.88 9.13
N HIS A 140 16.50 -20.16 9.47
CA HIS A 140 16.59 -20.68 10.83
C HIS A 140 18.05 -20.71 11.29
#